data_AF-A0A0F2PRY1-F1
#
_entry.id   AF-A0A0F2PRY1-F1
#
_cell.length_a   1.000
_cell.length_b   1.000
_cell.length_c   1.000
_cell.angle_alpha   90.00
_cell.angle_beta   90.00
_cell.angle_gamma   90.00
#
_symmetry.space_group_name_H-M   'P 1'
#
loop_
_entity.id
_entity.type
_entity.pdbx_description
1 polymer ?
#
loop_
_entity_poly.entity_id
_entity_poly.type
_entity_poly.pdbx_seq_one_letter_code
_entity_poly.pdbx_strand_id
1 'polypeptide(L)'
;MTHALRLAKLQQIHSDKEPDIIRLATDPSTPNRQKQLIYGCLNNMCRISAGLFGDLSSEPGNYDLIEQAADLDKALLHLRSFVGRHITMRQLETGGMSEAA
;
A
#
# COMPACT_ATOMS: atom_id res chain seq x y z
N MET A 1 13.89 -15.63 -13.42
CA MET A 1 14.20 -14.55 -12.46
C MET A 1 14.17 -15.17 -11.06
N THR A 2 15.20 -14.99 -10.23
CA THR A 2 15.27 -15.62 -8.89
C THR A 2 14.38 -14.90 -7.87
N HIS A 3 13.99 -15.58 -6.78
CA HIS A 3 13.23 -14.95 -5.69
C HIS A 3 13.96 -13.75 -5.09
N ALA A 4 15.27 -13.86 -4.85
CA ALA A 4 16.09 -12.75 -4.37
C ALA A 4 16.04 -11.52 -5.30
N LEU A 5 16.10 -11.72 -6.62
CA LEU A 5 16.00 -10.60 -7.58
C LEU A 5 14.59 -9.99 -7.61
N ARG A 6 13.54 -10.80 -7.46
CA ARG A 6 12.16 -10.30 -7.35
C ARG A 6 12.00 -9.46 -6.07
N LEU A 7 12.53 -9.95 -4.94
CA LEU A 7 12.49 -9.26 -3.66
C LEU A 7 13.22 -7.92 -3.71
N ALA A 8 14.47 -7.93 -4.18
CA ALA A 8 15.28 -6.72 -4.31
C ALA A 8 14.60 -5.65 -5.18
N LYS A 9 13.95 -6.06 -6.29
CA LYS A 9 13.20 -5.14 -7.14
C LYS A 9 12.00 -4.52 -6.43
N LEU A 10 11.25 -5.32 -5.66
CA LEU A 10 10.10 -4.80 -4.91
C LEU A 10 10.54 -3.86 -3.78
N GLN A 11 11.62 -4.20 -3.07
CA GLN A 11 12.24 -3.34 -2.06
C GLN A 11 12.69 -2.00 -2.66
N GLN A 12 13.36 -2.03 -3.82
CA GLN A 12 13.78 -0.82 -4.53
C GLN A 12 12.56 0.05 -4.91
N ILE A 13 11.53 -0.55 -5.51
CA ILE A 13 10.31 0.19 -5.88
C ILE A 13 9.64 0.81 -4.65
N HIS A 14 9.56 0.08 -3.54
CA HIS A 14 9.02 0.60 -2.29
C HIS A 14 9.83 1.80 -1.80
N SER A 15 11.15 1.63 -1.63
CA SER A 15 12.05 2.67 -1.14
C SER A 15 12.04 3.92 -2.00
N ASP A 16 11.99 3.77 -3.33
CA ASP A 16 12.01 4.90 -4.27
C ASP A 16 10.70 5.69 -4.28
N LYS A 17 9.57 5.03 -3.99
CA LYS A 17 8.23 5.63 -4.16
C LYS A 17 7.57 6.02 -2.85
N GLU A 18 7.96 5.43 -1.73
CA GLU A 18 7.35 5.68 -0.43
C GLU A 18 7.30 7.18 -0.06
N PRO A 19 8.40 7.97 -0.17
CA PRO A 19 8.36 9.39 0.21
C PRO A 19 7.37 10.20 -0.64
N ASP A 20 7.33 9.95 -1.94
CA ASP A 20 6.41 10.61 -2.87
C ASP A 20 4.95 10.22 -2.61
N ILE A 21 4.71 8.95 -2.31
CA ILE A 21 3.37 8.45 -1.96
C ILE A 21 2.88 9.11 -0.67
N ILE A 22 3.73 9.19 0.36
CA ILE A 22 3.41 9.87 1.61
C ILE A 22 3.09 11.34 1.36
N ARG A 23 3.92 12.03 0.57
CA ARG A 23 3.71 13.44 0.20
C ARG A 23 2.37 13.64 -0.50
N LEU A 24 2.05 12.83 -1.51
CA LEU A 24 0.78 12.93 -2.25
C LEU A 24 -0.44 12.57 -1.40
N ALA A 25 -0.33 11.58 -0.50
CA ALA A 25 -1.43 11.22 0.37
C ALA A 25 -1.75 12.31 1.41
N THR A 26 -0.72 12.94 1.97
CA THR A 26 -0.86 13.97 3.01
C THR A 26 -1.23 15.34 2.46
N ASP A 27 -0.89 15.65 1.21
CA ASP A 27 -1.21 16.91 0.56
C ASP A 27 -2.74 17.10 0.42
N PRO A 28 -3.32 18.16 1.03
CA PRO A 28 -4.75 18.49 0.90
C PRO A 28 -5.17 18.84 -0.54
N SER A 29 -4.23 19.33 -1.36
CA SER A 29 -4.49 19.69 -2.75
C SER A 29 -4.53 18.48 -3.69
N THR A 30 -4.00 17.33 -3.25
CA THR A 30 -4.05 16.10 -4.06
C THR A 30 -5.49 15.56 -4.13
N PRO A 31 -6.07 15.39 -5.33
CA PRO A 31 -7.44 14.93 -5.48
C PRO A 31 -7.66 13.53 -4.88
N ASN A 32 -8.83 13.30 -4.26
CA ASN A 32 -9.19 11.99 -3.71
C ASN A 32 -9.11 10.85 -4.74
N ARG A 33 -9.47 11.13 -6.00
CA ARG A 33 -9.32 10.15 -7.10
C ARG A 33 -7.87 9.71 -7.29
N GLN A 34 -6.91 10.62 -7.16
CA GLN A 34 -5.49 10.29 -7.26
C GLN A 34 -5.03 9.43 -6.07
N LYS A 35 -5.48 9.77 -4.85
CA LYS A 35 -5.20 8.95 -3.64
C LYS A 35 -5.77 7.54 -3.77
N GLN A 36 -6.98 7.40 -4.34
CA GLN A 36 -7.60 6.09 -4.64
C GLN A 36 -6.80 5.27 -5.66
N LEU A 37 -6.27 5.91 -6.71
CA LEU A 37 -5.40 5.22 -7.68
C LEU A 37 -4.12 4.72 -7.02
N ILE A 38 -3.47 5.56 -6.20
CA ILE A 38 -2.29 5.17 -5.42
C ILE A 38 -2.62 3.98 -4.50
N TYR A 39 -3.74 4.03 -3.79
CA TYR A 39 -4.22 2.93 -2.95
C TYR A 39 -4.41 1.62 -3.75
N GLY A 40 -5.02 1.72 -4.94
CA GLY A 40 -5.19 0.58 -5.84
C GLY A 40 -3.86 -0.04 -6.28
N CYS A 41 -2.87 0.80 -6.64
CA CYS A 41 -1.53 0.36 -6.97
C CYS A 41 -0.84 -0.33 -5.77
N LEU A 42 -0.93 0.25 -4.57
CA LEU A 42 -0.39 -0.35 -3.35
C LEU A 42 -1.06 -1.69 -3.02
N ASN A 43 -2.37 -1.81 -3.26
CA ASN A 43 -3.07 -3.07 -3.05
C ASN A 43 -2.55 -4.18 -4.00
N ASN A 44 -2.23 -3.83 -5.25
CA ASN A 44 -1.60 -4.77 -6.17
C ASN A 44 -0.18 -5.17 -5.71
N MET A 45 0.60 -4.20 -5.24
CA MET A 45 1.95 -4.46 -4.69
C MET A 45 1.90 -5.39 -3.47
N CYS A 46 0.94 -5.20 -2.55
CA CYS A 46 0.73 -6.10 -1.42
C CYS A 46 0.45 -7.54 -1.88
N ARG A 47 -0.38 -7.72 -2.93
CA ARG A 47 -0.66 -9.06 -3.47
C ARG A 47 0.58 -9.73 -4.07
N ILE A 48 1.41 -8.97 -4.77
CA ILE A 48 2.65 -9.46 -5.35
C ILE A 48 3.64 -9.84 -4.24
N SER A 49 3.77 -9.01 -3.21
CA SER A 49 4.61 -9.25 -2.04
C SER A 49 4.19 -10.51 -1.28
N ALA A 50 2.91 -10.64 -0.94
CA ALA A 50 2.37 -11.82 -0.26
C ALA A 50 2.58 -13.11 -1.06
N GLY A 51 2.44 -13.05 -2.39
CA GLY A 51 2.76 -14.18 -3.27
C GLY A 51 4.22 -14.59 -3.20
N LEU A 52 5.14 -13.62 -3.25
CA LEU A 52 6.58 -13.87 -3.13
C LEU A 52 6.95 -14.43 -1.75
N PHE A 53 6.35 -13.91 -0.68
CA PHE A 53 6.53 -14.44 0.67
C PHE A 53 6.05 -15.90 0.77
N GLY A 54 4.89 -16.22 0.18
CA GLY A 54 4.38 -17.60 0.09
C GLY A 54 5.32 -18.52 -0.69
N ASP A 55 5.79 -18.08 -1.87
CA ASP A 55 6.76 -18.82 -2.69
C ASP A 55 8.03 -19.14 -1.87
N LEU A 56 8.61 -18.12 -1.22
CA LEU A 56 9.81 -18.26 -0.38
C LEU A 56 9.61 -19.17 0.83
N SER A 57 8.43 -19.10 1.46
CA SER A 57 8.10 -19.92 2.63
C SER A 57 7.90 -21.40 2.28
N SER A 58 7.64 -21.72 1.01
CA SER A 58 7.48 -23.10 0.54
C SER A 58 8.81 -23.83 0.27
N GLU A 59 9.92 -23.09 0.22
CA GLU A 59 11.26 -23.63 -0.05
C GLU A 59 12.12 -23.63 1.24
N PRO A 60 12.66 -24.79 1.65
CA PRO A 60 13.54 -24.84 2.82
C PRO A 60 14.89 -24.14 2.56
N GLY A 61 15.42 -23.46 3.58
CA GLY A 61 16.78 -22.91 3.59
C GLY A 61 16.92 -21.41 3.25
N ASN A 62 15.82 -20.69 3.02
CA ASN A 62 15.82 -19.29 2.62
C ASN A 62 15.41 -18.31 3.74
N TYR A 63 15.76 -18.61 5.01
CA TYR A 63 15.26 -17.84 6.17
C TYR A 63 15.49 -16.33 6.07
N ASP A 64 16.68 -15.89 5.63
CA ASP A 64 17.00 -14.46 5.46
C ASP A 64 16.10 -13.77 4.41
N LEU A 65 15.77 -14.48 3.32
CA LEU A 65 14.89 -13.96 2.28
C LEU A 65 13.43 -13.94 2.74
N ILE A 66 13.02 -14.92 3.55
CA ILE A 66 11.68 -15.00 4.14
C ILE A 66 11.47 -13.81 5.09
N GLU A 67 12.44 -13.53 5.97
CA GLU A 67 12.38 -12.39 6.88
C GLU A 67 12.29 -11.07 6.12
N GLN A 68 13.17 -10.86 5.13
CA GLN A 68 13.14 -9.66 4.29
C GLN A 68 11.82 -9.52 3.50
N ALA A 69 11.24 -10.63 3.04
CA ALA A 69 9.95 -10.61 2.36
C ALA A 69 8.79 -10.28 3.32
N ALA A 70 8.83 -10.79 4.56
CA ALA A 70 7.85 -10.45 5.59
C ALA A 70 7.91 -8.96 5.97
N ASP A 71 9.12 -8.41 6.13
CA ASP A 71 9.32 -6.99 6.44
C ASP A 71 8.81 -6.08 5.32
N LEU A 72 9.09 -6.43 4.07
CA LEU A 72 8.57 -5.71 2.91
C LEU A 72 7.04 -5.77 2.85
N ASP A 73 6.44 -6.94 3.10
CA ASP A 73 4.99 -7.10 3.09
C ASP A 73 4.33 -6.21 4.13
N LYS A 74 4.88 -6.19 5.35
CA LYS A 74 4.44 -5.32 6.44
C LYS A 74 4.56 -3.84 6.07
N ALA A 75 5.68 -3.43 5.46
CA ALA A 75 5.89 -2.05 5.02
C ALA A 75 4.85 -1.62 3.97
N LEU A 76 4.60 -2.47 2.97
CA LEU A 76 3.58 -2.22 1.93
C LEU A 76 2.16 -2.13 2.53
N LEU A 77 1.82 -3.01 3.47
CA LEU A 77 0.53 -2.96 4.18
C LEU A 77 0.38 -1.70 5.01
N HIS A 78 1.43 -1.25 5.70
CA HIS A 78 1.45 0.00 6.42
C HIS A 78 1.25 1.19 5.48
N LEU A 79 1.98 1.26 4.37
CA LEU A 79 1.86 2.34 3.39
C LEU A 79 0.48 2.38 2.75
N ARG A 80 -0.08 1.21 2.37
CA ARG A 80 -1.45 1.11 1.86
C ARG A 80 -2.46 1.65 2.87
N SER A 81 -2.34 1.23 4.12
CA SER A 81 -3.24 1.65 5.21
C SER A 81 -3.11 3.15 5.50
N PHE A 82 -1.88 3.69 5.43
CA PHE A 82 -1.61 5.11 5.53
C PHE A 82 -2.37 5.89 4.45
N VAL A 83 -2.20 5.54 3.18
CA VAL A 83 -2.93 6.20 2.08
C VAL A 83 -4.44 6.09 2.25
N GLY A 84 -4.94 4.92 2.68
CA GLY A 84 -6.37 4.69 2.92
C GLY A 84 -6.99 5.68 3.92
N ARG A 85 -6.26 6.03 4.99
CA ARG A 85 -6.73 7.02 5.98
C ARG A 85 -6.82 8.45 5.44
N HIS A 86 -6.12 8.75 4.35
CA HIS A 86 -6.13 10.06 3.71
C HIS A 86 -7.12 10.19 2.55
N ILE A 87 -7.85 9.12 2.22
CA ILE A 87 -8.95 9.18 1.26
C ILE A 87 -10.20 9.60 2.02
N THR A 88 -10.70 10.80 1.76
CA THR A 88 -11.98 11.23 2.33
C THR A 88 -13.08 10.41 1.69
N MET A 89 -13.75 9.55 2.46
CA MET A 89 -15.06 9.05 2.06
C MET A 89 -16.01 10.25 2.11
N ARG A 90 -16.70 10.57 1.02
CA ARG A 90 -17.88 11.42 1.11
C ARG A 90 -18.79 10.74 2.13
N GLN A 91 -18.90 11.31 3.32
CA GLN A 91 -20.14 11.20 4.06
C GLN A 91 -21.18 11.71 3.07
N LEU A 92 -22.09 10.84 2.65
CA LEU A 92 -23.36 11.30 2.13
C LEU A 92 -23.93 12.16 3.25
N GLU A 93 -23.74 13.48 3.15
CA GLU A 93 -24.50 14.43 3.92
C GLU A 93 -25.96 14.17 3.52
N THR A 94 -26.64 13.33 4.29
CA THR A 94 -28.10 13.37 4.40
C THR A 94 -28.40 14.80 4.83
N GLY A 95 -28.84 15.59 3.85
CA GLY A 95 -29.09 17.01 3.98
C GLY A 95 -29.90 17.29 5.23
N GLY A 96 -29.46 18.33 5.96
CA GLY A 96 -30.33 18.99 6.90
C GLY A 96 -31.58 19.46 6.17
N MET A 97 -32.71 18.83 6.46
CA MET A 97 -34.01 19.48 6.35
C MET A 97 -34.38 19.93 7.76
N SER A 98 -33.95 21.17 8.04
CA SER A 98 -34.64 22.08 8.95
C SER A 98 -35.97 22.50 8.30
N GLU A 99 -36.93 22.93 9.13
CA GLU A 99 -38.34 23.31 8.86
C GLU A 99 -39.34 22.15 9.11
N ALA A 100 -40.38 22.26 9.93
CA ALA A 100 -41.03 23.40 10.59
C ALA A 100 -41.74 22.94 11.87
N ALA A 101 -41.78 23.81 12.88
CA ALA A 101 -42.70 23.76 14.01
C ALA A 101 -43.63 24.98 13.93
#